data_AF-A0A1D8T4Q4-F1
#
_entry.id   AF-A0A1D8T4Q4-F1
#
_cell.length_a   1.000
_cell.length_b   1.000
_cell.length_c   1.000
_cell.angle_alpha   90.00
_cell.angle_beta   90.00
_cell.angle_gamma   90.00
#
_symmetry.space_group_name_H-M   'P 1'
#
loop_
_entity.id
_entity.type
_entity.pdbx_description
1 polymer ?
#
loop_
_entity_poly.entity_id
_entity_poly.type
_entity_poly.pdbx_seq_one_letter_code
_entity_poly.pdbx_strand_id
1 'polypeptide(L)'
;MTLEQSAVPMFANHQTFHPRFGWIKKGYDSAVKNPNVFGLPEAPVELGVGKNMVEAIRFWATATRVITRKPHPERSRVFISLPTQFGRAFLDEEFGLDPYMEDPSTLWILHWQAISAETMLPIWRLAFNDFSAVEFTEDELMQYCVDEVAATTWQQPKESSIRKDVDCLLRMYTRRETRGRQTLDDVLDSPFRELQIIQPSPGSRNSYRFVRGEKRGLPAAAITYACLDYMSRDAGGSKTISIDRLAVDPGSPGLIMKLAPEDIVGAIDQSAREVSGIKIARPAGAQQLTVDSPPIEVAREVMFEHHKKRRSDLFGAENIVVAGPAARQAYPDDVPERAVKKAQAKKARKNSAKGTAA
;
A
#
# COMPACT_ATOMS: atom_id res chain seq x y z
N MET A 1 -14.50 -4.68 -12.28
CA MET A 1 -14.60 -4.17 -10.90
C MET A 1 -14.70 -2.67 -10.99
N THR A 2 -15.80 -2.07 -10.52
CA THR A 2 -16.01 -0.61 -10.55
C THR A 2 -15.16 0.11 -9.50
N LEU A 3 -15.10 1.45 -9.54
CA LEU A 3 -14.45 2.24 -8.49
C LEU A 3 -15.06 1.93 -7.11
N GLU A 4 -16.39 1.86 -7.01
CA GLU A 4 -17.10 1.57 -5.76
C GLU A 4 -16.83 0.17 -5.19
N GLN A 5 -16.52 -0.79 -6.06
CA GLN A 5 -16.14 -2.14 -5.64
C GLN A 5 -14.66 -2.25 -5.23
N SER A 6 -13.84 -1.26 -5.59
CA SER A 6 -12.38 -1.32 -5.41
C SER A 6 -11.83 -0.29 -4.43
N ALA A 7 -12.59 0.73 -4.06
CA ALA A 7 -12.13 1.81 -3.19
C ALA A 7 -13.20 2.27 -2.20
N VAL A 8 -12.77 2.93 -1.12
CA VAL A 8 -13.63 3.68 -0.20
C VAL A 8 -13.66 5.17 -0.58
N PRO A 9 -14.77 5.90 -0.35
CA PRO A 9 -14.89 7.33 -0.65
C PRO A 9 -14.09 8.20 0.32
N MET A 10 -12.76 8.24 0.15
CA MET A 10 -11.87 9.05 0.96
C MET A 10 -11.08 10.03 0.10
N PHE A 11 -11.20 11.32 0.41
CA PHE A 11 -10.62 12.40 -0.38
C PHE A 11 -9.92 13.43 0.50
N ALA A 12 -8.77 13.94 0.06
CA ALA A 12 -7.99 15.01 0.70
C ALA A 12 -7.60 14.78 2.19
N ASN A 13 -7.58 13.53 2.66
CA ASN A 13 -7.23 13.19 4.05
C ASN A 13 -5.72 13.23 4.35
N HIS A 14 -4.88 13.36 3.32
CA HIS A 14 -3.42 13.46 3.42
C HIS A 14 -2.92 14.86 3.83
N GLN A 15 -3.81 15.80 4.20
CA GLN A 15 -3.44 17.17 4.60
C GLN A 15 -2.57 17.90 3.55
N THR A 16 -2.79 17.63 2.25
CA THR A 16 -1.99 18.15 1.11
C THR A 16 -0.52 17.70 1.07
N PHE A 17 -0.10 16.78 1.93
CA PHE A 17 1.25 16.22 1.91
C PHE A 17 1.32 14.91 1.13
N HIS A 18 2.25 14.80 0.20
CA HIS A 18 2.74 13.51 -0.32
C HIS A 18 3.58 12.79 0.75
N PRO A 19 3.73 11.44 0.69
CA PRO A 19 4.57 10.73 1.64
C PRO A 19 6.03 11.17 1.48
N ARG A 20 6.74 11.34 2.59
CA ARG A 20 8.16 11.71 2.62
C ARG A 20 9.01 10.54 3.07
N PHE A 21 10.30 10.61 2.78
CA PHE A 21 11.26 9.62 3.26
C PHE A 21 11.12 9.39 4.78
N GLY A 22 11.08 8.12 5.19
CA GLY A 22 10.92 7.69 6.57
C GLY A 22 9.51 7.87 7.17
N TRP A 23 8.55 8.51 6.52
CA TRP A 23 7.21 8.71 7.11
C TRP A 23 6.45 7.40 7.29
N ILE A 24 6.53 6.48 6.33
CA ILE A 24 5.84 5.18 6.40
C ILE A 24 6.41 4.34 7.55
N LYS A 25 7.75 4.17 7.62
CA LYS A 25 8.43 3.50 8.75
C LYS A 25 8.14 4.17 10.08
N LYS A 26 8.23 5.50 10.17
CA LYS A 26 7.89 6.26 11.38
C LYS A 26 6.44 5.99 11.82
N GLY A 27 5.51 5.95 10.87
CA GLY A 27 4.11 5.63 11.13
C GLY A 27 3.92 4.21 11.70
N TYR A 28 4.61 3.23 11.10
CA TYR A 28 4.65 1.85 11.60
C TYR A 28 5.23 1.78 13.03
N ASP A 29 6.43 2.32 13.26
CA ASP A 29 7.12 2.27 14.56
C ASP A 29 6.33 2.93 15.67
N SER A 30 5.70 4.06 15.36
CA SER A 30 4.88 4.79 16.32
C SER A 30 3.66 3.95 16.72
N ALA A 31 3.02 3.26 15.77
CA ALA A 31 1.89 2.37 16.04
C ALA A 31 2.29 1.12 16.83
N VAL A 32 3.47 0.56 16.57
CA VAL A 32 4.04 -0.56 17.35
C VAL A 32 4.26 -0.14 18.80
N LYS A 33 4.87 1.03 19.02
CA LYS A 33 5.18 1.55 20.37
C LYS A 33 3.93 1.94 21.14
N ASN A 34 2.99 2.64 20.51
CA ASN A 34 1.79 3.13 21.14
C ASN A 34 0.61 3.21 20.14
N PRO A 35 -0.40 2.32 20.26
CA PRO A 35 -1.55 2.32 19.36
C PRO A 35 -2.39 3.61 19.35
N ASN A 36 -2.25 4.45 20.36
CA ASN A 36 -2.98 5.73 20.47
C ASN A 36 -2.18 6.93 19.99
N VAL A 37 -0.90 6.76 19.62
CA VAL A 37 0.07 7.85 19.40
C VAL A 37 -0.48 9.01 18.59
N PHE A 38 -1.11 8.74 17.44
CA PHE A 38 -1.61 9.77 16.54
C PHE A 38 -2.78 10.60 17.09
N GLY A 39 -3.45 10.13 18.14
CA GLY A 39 -4.53 10.86 18.81
C GLY A 39 -4.09 11.64 20.05
N LEU A 40 -2.81 11.56 20.44
CA LEU A 40 -2.30 12.22 21.64
C LEU A 40 -1.89 13.68 21.34
N PRO A 41 -2.06 14.61 22.30
CA PRO A 41 -1.56 15.98 22.16
C PRO A 41 -0.06 16.04 21.90
N GLU A 42 0.68 15.06 22.42
CA GLU A 42 2.15 15.01 22.40
C GLU A 42 2.72 14.43 21.09
N ALA A 43 1.85 13.90 20.21
CA ALA A 43 2.25 13.27 18.95
C ALA A 43 3.20 14.12 18.08
N PRO A 44 3.03 15.45 17.95
CA PRO A 44 3.97 16.29 17.21
C PRO A 44 5.39 16.21 17.76
N VAL A 45 5.54 16.16 19.09
CA VAL A 45 6.84 16.08 19.77
C VAL A 45 7.42 14.67 19.61
N GLU A 46 6.62 13.63 19.85
CA GLU A 46 7.08 12.24 19.73
C GLU A 46 7.53 11.88 18.30
N LEU A 47 6.81 12.36 17.28
CA LEU A 47 7.15 12.11 15.88
C LEU A 47 8.15 13.12 15.31
N GLY A 48 8.44 14.20 16.03
CA GLY A 48 9.31 15.30 15.60
C GLY A 48 8.79 16.02 14.35
N VAL A 49 7.48 16.25 14.26
CA VAL A 49 6.83 16.88 13.10
C VAL A 49 5.68 17.79 13.53
N GLY A 50 5.18 18.64 12.61
CA GLY A 50 4.00 19.47 12.89
C GLY A 50 2.69 18.67 12.99
N LYS A 51 1.67 19.25 13.64
CA LYS A 51 0.35 18.62 13.86
C LYS A 51 -0.29 18.04 12.58
N ASN A 52 -0.30 18.80 11.48
CA ASN A 52 -0.89 18.32 10.22
C ASN A 52 -0.06 17.20 9.58
N MET A 53 1.25 17.16 9.83
CA MET A 53 2.12 16.08 9.36
C MET A 53 1.88 14.79 10.13
N VAL A 54 1.50 14.85 11.42
CA VAL A 54 1.09 13.65 12.18
C VAL A 54 -0.08 12.95 11.50
N GLU A 55 -1.10 13.72 11.09
CA GLU A 55 -2.26 13.18 10.37
C GLU A 55 -1.88 12.62 9.00
N ALA A 56 -1.00 13.31 8.26
CA ALA A 56 -0.50 12.82 6.98
C ALA A 56 0.33 11.52 7.11
N ILE A 57 1.18 11.41 8.14
CA ILE A 57 1.95 10.18 8.44
C ILE A 57 0.99 9.03 8.74
N ARG A 58 -0.01 9.27 9.61
CA ARG A 58 -1.04 8.26 9.92
C ARG A 58 -1.75 7.83 8.64
N PHE A 59 -2.15 8.78 7.81
CA PHE A 59 -2.83 8.54 6.55
C PHE A 59 -1.99 7.67 5.62
N TRP A 60 -0.75 8.05 5.32
CA TRP A 60 0.11 7.31 4.38
C TRP A 60 0.51 5.93 4.89
N ALA A 61 0.78 5.78 6.19
CA ALA A 61 1.03 4.48 6.79
C ALA A 61 -0.21 3.55 6.70
N THR A 62 -1.42 4.12 6.83
CA THR A 62 -2.67 3.36 6.67
C THR A 62 -2.93 3.03 5.20
N ALA A 63 -2.74 4.00 4.30
CA ALA A 63 -2.99 3.85 2.86
C ALA A 63 -2.07 2.80 2.25
N THR A 64 -0.79 2.78 2.62
CA THR A 64 0.18 1.75 2.22
C THR A 64 0.04 0.43 2.98
N ARG A 65 -0.94 0.34 3.88
CA ARG A 65 -1.31 -0.84 4.67
C ARG A 65 -0.24 -1.37 5.61
N VAL A 66 0.76 -0.58 5.98
CA VAL A 66 1.72 -0.99 7.02
C VAL A 66 1.10 -0.90 8.42
N ILE A 67 0.06 -0.07 8.58
CA ILE A 67 -0.80 -0.04 9.76
C ILE A 67 -2.27 -0.13 9.34
N THR A 68 -3.14 -0.47 10.28
CA THR A 68 -4.58 -0.47 10.14
C THR A 68 -5.24 0.20 11.35
N ARG A 69 -6.49 0.64 11.18
CA ARG A 69 -7.27 1.29 12.23
C ARG A 69 -8.29 0.32 12.79
N LYS A 70 -8.37 0.23 14.12
CA LYS A 70 -9.40 -0.54 14.82
C LYS A 70 -10.15 0.37 15.82
N PRO A 71 -11.44 0.11 16.07
CA PRO A 71 -12.15 0.79 17.15
C PRO A 71 -11.42 0.57 18.48
N HIS A 72 -11.35 1.60 19.32
CA HIS A 72 -10.73 1.51 20.62
C HIS A 72 -11.60 0.60 21.52
N PRO A 73 -11.01 -0.38 22.21
CA PRO A 73 -11.73 -1.43 22.93
C PRO A 73 -12.67 -0.88 24.03
N GLU A 74 -12.28 0.22 24.68
CA GLU A 74 -13.09 0.87 25.74
C GLU A 74 -13.85 2.12 25.26
N ARG A 75 -13.55 2.64 24.07
CA ARG A 75 -14.01 3.95 23.60
C ARG A 75 -14.41 3.86 22.14
N SER A 76 -15.60 3.34 21.85
CA SER A 76 -16.05 2.97 20.50
C SER A 76 -15.95 4.09 19.43
N ARG A 77 -15.92 5.38 19.84
CA ARG A 77 -15.75 6.53 18.94
C ARG A 77 -14.29 6.91 18.65
N VAL A 78 -13.33 6.28 19.31
CA VAL A 78 -11.89 6.51 19.14
C VAL A 78 -11.32 5.34 18.34
N PHE A 79 -10.37 5.62 17.46
CA PHE A 79 -9.67 4.58 16.69
C PHE A 79 -8.21 4.52 17.10
N ILE A 80 -7.73 3.31 17.36
CA ILE A 80 -6.31 3.00 17.54
C ILE A 80 -5.69 2.60 16.20
N SER A 81 -4.40 2.85 16.07
CA SER A 81 -3.57 2.41 14.94
C SER A 81 -2.74 1.21 15.38
N LEU A 82 -2.80 0.11 14.64
CA LEU A 82 -2.03 -1.10 14.91
C LEU A 82 -1.20 -1.45 13.67
N PRO A 83 0.00 -2.03 13.82
CA PRO A 83 0.72 -2.58 12.66
C PRO A 83 -0.15 -3.63 11.98
N THR A 84 0.01 -3.82 10.68
CA THR A 84 -0.59 -4.97 9.98
C THR A 84 0.37 -6.14 9.96
N GLN A 85 -0.12 -7.32 9.59
CA GLN A 85 0.74 -8.47 9.31
C GLN A 85 1.75 -8.16 8.17
N PHE A 86 1.32 -7.44 7.12
CA PHE A 86 2.19 -6.96 6.04
C PHE A 86 3.25 -5.96 6.55
N GLY A 87 2.82 -4.96 7.33
CA GLY A 87 3.73 -3.96 7.91
C GLY A 87 4.78 -4.63 8.79
N ARG A 88 4.36 -5.62 9.59
CA ARG A 88 5.25 -6.45 10.38
C ARG A 88 6.21 -7.27 9.54
N ALA A 89 5.73 -7.89 8.47
CA ALA A 89 6.56 -8.71 7.59
C ALA A 89 7.68 -7.92 6.90
N PHE A 90 7.45 -6.64 6.56
CA PHE A 90 8.46 -5.81 5.89
C PHE A 90 9.25 -4.92 6.84
N LEU A 91 8.60 -4.25 7.78
CA LEU A 91 9.16 -3.09 8.48
C LEU A 91 9.57 -3.34 9.94
N ASP A 92 9.33 -4.54 10.47
CA ASP A 92 9.78 -4.88 11.82
C ASP A 92 11.30 -4.87 11.94
N GLU A 93 11.84 -4.31 13.02
CA GLU A 93 13.29 -4.13 13.16
C GLU A 93 14.06 -5.45 13.30
N GLU A 94 13.46 -6.47 13.91
CA GLU A 94 14.15 -7.73 14.21
C GLU A 94 14.07 -8.70 13.03
N PHE A 95 12.86 -8.94 12.50
CA PHE A 95 12.61 -9.98 11.50
C PHE A 95 11.97 -9.45 10.21
N GLY A 96 11.80 -8.14 10.06
CA GLY A 96 11.26 -7.54 8.84
C GLY A 96 12.21 -7.76 7.65
N LEU A 97 11.62 -8.02 6.48
CA LEU A 97 12.36 -8.26 5.24
C LEU A 97 13.20 -7.06 4.78
N ASP A 98 12.74 -5.84 5.06
CA ASP A 98 13.43 -4.60 4.73
C ASP A 98 13.02 -3.47 5.71
N PRO A 99 13.54 -3.50 6.95
CA PRO A 99 13.06 -2.63 8.03
C PRO A 99 13.25 -1.14 7.72
N TYR A 100 14.27 -0.82 6.93
CA TYR A 100 14.65 0.55 6.62
C TYR A 100 14.24 1.00 5.21
N MET A 101 13.50 0.16 4.47
CA MET A 101 13.02 0.43 3.11
C MET A 101 14.16 0.75 2.12
N GLU A 102 15.25 -0.01 2.18
CA GLU A 102 16.45 0.18 1.36
C GLU A 102 16.40 -0.61 0.03
N ASP A 103 15.51 -1.61 -0.06
CA ASP A 103 15.28 -2.34 -1.31
C ASP A 103 14.22 -1.63 -2.17
N PRO A 104 14.52 -1.33 -3.45
CA PRO A 104 13.52 -0.81 -4.38
C PRO A 104 12.24 -1.66 -4.48
N SER A 105 12.33 -2.99 -4.25
CA SER A 105 11.16 -3.87 -4.21
C SER A 105 10.12 -3.42 -3.19
N THR A 106 10.56 -2.97 -2.01
CA THR A 106 9.70 -2.54 -0.90
C THR A 106 8.85 -1.35 -1.31
N LEU A 107 9.43 -0.37 -2.01
CA LEU A 107 8.70 0.80 -2.49
C LEU A 107 7.65 0.45 -3.56
N TRP A 108 7.98 -0.48 -4.47
CA TRP A 108 7.03 -1.02 -5.45
C TRP A 108 5.89 -1.80 -4.80
N ILE A 109 6.19 -2.58 -3.77
CA ILE A 109 5.20 -3.35 -3.01
C ILE A 109 4.30 -2.40 -2.22
N LEU A 110 4.83 -1.33 -1.64
CA LEU A 110 4.02 -0.30 -0.98
C LEU A 110 3.09 0.41 -1.98
N HIS A 111 3.56 0.71 -3.19
CA HIS A 111 2.73 1.24 -4.27
C HIS A 111 1.60 0.27 -4.64
N TRP A 112 1.93 -1.02 -4.82
CA TRP A 112 0.94 -2.08 -5.06
C TRP A 112 -0.10 -2.17 -3.94
N GLN A 113 0.34 -2.20 -2.68
CA GLN A 113 -0.53 -2.29 -1.52
C GLN A 113 -1.44 -1.06 -1.39
N ALA A 114 -0.93 0.12 -1.72
CA ALA A 114 -1.68 1.36 -1.64
C ALA A 114 -2.84 1.42 -2.64
N ILE A 115 -2.70 0.85 -3.83
CA ILE A 115 -3.67 1.00 -4.94
C ILE A 115 -4.58 -0.22 -5.08
N SER A 116 -4.11 -1.38 -4.65
CA SER A 116 -4.88 -2.63 -4.70
C SER A 116 -6.22 -2.53 -4.00
N ALA A 117 -7.26 -3.21 -4.51
CA ALA A 117 -8.58 -3.24 -3.87
C ALA A 117 -8.58 -4.03 -2.55
N GLU A 118 -9.29 -3.62 -1.49
CA GLU A 118 -10.01 -2.34 -1.31
C GLU A 118 -9.03 -1.23 -0.89
N THR A 119 -8.98 -0.12 -1.64
CA THR A 119 -8.06 1.01 -1.38
C THR A 119 -8.78 2.23 -0.79
N MET A 120 -8.08 3.04 -0.01
CA MET A 120 -8.53 4.37 0.44
C MET A 120 -8.02 5.52 -0.43
N LEU A 121 -7.46 5.22 -1.61
CA LEU A 121 -6.92 6.18 -2.57
C LEU A 121 -7.70 6.12 -3.90
N PRO A 122 -8.97 6.56 -3.95
CA PRO A 122 -9.80 6.45 -5.15
C PRO A 122 -9.18 7.14 -6.37
N ILE A 123 -8.54 8.31 -6.19
CA ILE A 123 -7.89 9.04 -7.29
C ILE A 123 -6.67 8.30 -7.83
N TRP A 124 -5.88 7.66 -6.97
CA TRP A 124 -4.77 6.80 -7.40
C TRP A 124 -5.30 5.55 -8.12
N ARG A 125 -6.40 4.98 -7.62
CA ARG A 125 -7.06 3.84 -8.26
C ARG A 125 -7.45 4.18 -9.69
N LEU A 126 -8.17 5.28 -9.88
CA LEU A 126 -8.57 5.76 -11.21
C LEU A 126 -7.37 6.01 -12.12
N ALA A 127 -6.37 6.78 -11.65
CA ALA A 127 -5.20 7.14 -12.45
C ALA A 127 -4.39 5.92 -12.92
N PHE A 128 -4.14 4.94 -12.05
CA PHE A 128 -3.32 3.78 -12.39
C PHE A 128 -4.13 2.67 -13.07
N ASN A 129 -5.40 2.48 -12.70
CA ASN A 129 -6.19 1.37 -13.21
C ASN A 129 -6.99 1.71 -14.47
N ASP A 130 -7.70 2.83 -14.47
CA ASP A 130 -8.78 3.08 -15.42
C ASP A 130 -8.41 4.18 -16.43
N PHE A 131 -7.56 5.14 -16.04
CA PHE A 131 -7.13 6.23 -16.90
C PHE A 131 -6.11 5.75 -17.95
N SER A 132 -6.53 5.77 -19.21
CA SER A 132 -5.80 5.17 -20.33
C SER A 132 -4.97 6.15 -21.17
N ALA A 133 -4.95 7.44 -20.81
CA ALA A 133 -4.23 8.47 -21.56
C ALA A 133 -2.74 8.14 -21.71
N VAL A 134 -2.19 8.39 -22.90
CA VAL A 134 -0.76 8.21 -23.21
C VAL A 134 0.04 9.38 -22.64
N GLU A 135 -0.42 10.59 -22.93
CA GLU A 135 0.03 11.83 -22.31
C GLU A 135 -1.20 12.58 -21.80
N PHE A 136 -1.03 13.33 -20.71
CA PHE A 136 -2.12 14.06 -20.08
C PHE A 136 -1.60 15.26 -19.31
N THR A 137 -2.44 16.28 -19.17
CA THR A 137 -2.25 17.41 -18.26
C THR A 137 -2.92 17.12 -16.92
N GLU A 138 -2.55 17.90 -15.90
CA GLU A 138 -3.21 17.82 -14.59
C GLU A 138 -4.72 18.09 -14.67
N ASP A 139 -5.14 19.04 -15.51
CA ASP A 139 -6.56 19.38 -15.67
C ASP A 139 -7.34 18.26 -16.37
N GLU A 140 -6.75 17.56 -17.35
CA GLU A 140 -7.39 16.39 -17.99
C GLU A 140 -7.57 15.23 -17.01
N LEU A 141 -6.52 14.92 -16.21
CA LEU A 141 -6.64 13.89 -15.17
C LEU A 141 -7.67 14.29 -14.11
N MET A 142 -7.69 15.57 -13.73
CA MET A 142 -8.65 16.11 -12.78
C MET A 142 -10.08 16.01 -13.28
N GLN A 143 -10.34 16.42 -14.53
CA GLN A 143 -11.67 16.33 -15.14
C GLN A 143 -12.14 14.88 -15.20
N TYR A 144 -11.28 13.96 -15.67
CA TYR A 144 -11.56 12.53 -15.69
C TYR A 144 -11.96 12.01 -14.30
N CYS A 145 -11.19 12.37 -13.26
CA CYS A 145 -11.49 11.95 -11.89
C CYS A 145 -12.81 12.51 -11.37
N VAL A 146 -13.16 13.76 -11.70
CA VAL A 146 -14.46 14.35 -11.33
C VAL A 146 -15.60 13.57 -11.97
N ASP A 147 -15.49 13.27 -13.26
CA ASP A 147 -16.55 12.57 -14.01
C ASP A 147 -16.75 11.15 -13.47
N GLU A 148 -15.67 10.41 -13.22
CA GLU A 148 -15.73 9.04 -12.68
C GLU A 148 -16.27 9.01 -11.23
N VAL A 149 -15.91 9.98 -10.38
CA VAL A 149 -16.47 10.08 -9.02
C VAL A 149 -17.95 10.49 -9.06
N ALA A 150 -18.34 11.38 -9.97
CA ALA A 150 -19.72 11.79 -10.16
C ALA A 150 -20.62 10.64 -10.63
N ALA A 151 -20.05 9.65 -11.32
CA ALA A 151 -20.76 8.43 -11.74
C ALA A 151 -21.01 7.42 -10.60
N THR A 152 -20.42 7.61 -9.41
CA THR A 152 -20.64 6.73 -8.24
C THR A 152 -21.90 7.09 -7.44
N THR A 153 -22.35 6.18 -6.60
CA THR A 153 -23.45 6.39 -5.63
C THR A 153 -23.00 7.05 -4.32
N TRP A 154 -21.72 7.43 -4.22
CA TRP A 154 -21.14 8.02 -3.02
C TRP A 154 -21.69 9.41 -2.72
N GLN A 155 -21.58 9.81 -1.44
CA GLN A 155 -21.70 11.22 -1.10
C GLN A 155 -20.61 12.00 -1.83
N GLN A 156 -21.05 12.90 -2.71
CA GLN A 156 -20.15 13.59 -3.62
C GLN A 156 -19.17 14.50 -2.85
N PRO A 157 -17.84 14.32 -3.00
CA PRO A 157 -16.86 15.20 -2.38
C PRO A 157 -16.89 16.57 -3.06
N LYS A 158 -16.33 17.58 -2.39
CA LYS A 158 -16.06 18.85 -3.07
C LYS A 158 -15.02 18.63 -4.16
N GLU A 159 -15.20 19.25 -5.32
CA GLU A 159 -14.22 19.23 -6.42
C GLU A 159 -12.82 19.65 -5.96
N SER A 160 -12.72 20.61 -5.05
CA SER A 160 -11.45 21.04 -4.45
C SER A 160 -10.74 19.95 -3.63
N SER A 161 -11.43 18.90 -3.19
CA SER A 161 -10.84 17.74 -2.53
C SER A 161 -10.22 16.79 -3.56
N ILE A 162 -10.93 16.52 -4.66
CA ILE A 162 -10.40 15.75 -5.80
C ILE A 162 -9.16 16.44 -6.37
N ARG A 163 -9.21 17.76 -6.56
CA ARG A 163 -8.04 18.55 -7.03
C ARG A 163 -6.83 18.40 -6.10
N LYS A 164 -7.03 18.39 -4.78
CA LYS A 164 -5.94 18.16 -3.81
C LYS A 164 -5.34 16.76 -3.91
N ASP A 165 -6.18 15.74 -4.14
CA ASP A 165 -5.71 14.36 -4.34
C ASP A 165 -4.92 14.23 -5.64
N VAL A 166 -5.38 14.83 -6.75
CA VAL A 166 -4.67 14.83 -8.03
C VAL A 166 -3.31 15.55 -7.91
N ASP A 167 -3.29 16.74 -7.29
CA ASP A 167 -2.03 17.47 -7.01
C ASP A 167 -1.05 16.61 -6.20
N CYS A 168 -1.55 15.98 -5.14
CA CYS A 168 -0.76 15.13 -4.26
C CYS A 168 -0.25 13.87 -4.98
N LEU A 169 -1.06 13.24 -5.83
CA LEU A 169 -0.66 12.11 -6.67
C LEU A 169 0.51 12.49 -7.57
N LEU A 170 0.41 13.62 -8.28
CA LEU A 170 1.49 14.08 -9.14
C LEU A 170 2.75 14.37 -8.32
N ARG A 171 2.64 15.09 -7.19
CA ARG A 171 3.80 15.39 -6.32
C ARG A 171 4.43 14.14 -5.68
N MET A 172 3.64 13.07 -5.49
CA MET A 172 4.10 11.79 -4.97
C MET A 172 5.01 11.06 -5.97
N TYR A 173 4.71 11.12 -7.27
CA TYR A 173 5.44 10.34 -8.31
C TYR A 173 6.35 11.16 -9.22
N THR A 174 6.17 12.47 -9.33
CA THR A 174 6.98 13.33 -10.19
C THR A 174 7.47 14.58 -9.45
N ARG A 175 8.56 15.16 -9.97
CA ARG A 175 9.04 16.49 -9.59
C ARG A 175 8.34 17.51 -10.49
N ARG A 176 7.65 18.48 -9.90
CA ARG A 176 7.19 19.63 -10.67
C ARG A 176 8.38 20.53 -11.01
N GLU A 177 8.47 20.94 -12.26
CA GLU A 177 9.24 22.13 -12.63
C GLU A 177 8.45 23.38 -12.16
N THR A 178 8.57 23.73 -10.88
CA THR A 178 7.81 24.86 -10.32
C THR A 178 8.17 26.18 -11.02
N ARG A 179 7.15 26.89 -11.54
CA ARG A 179 7.22 28.32 -11.90
C ARG A 179 7.16 29.18 -10.62
N GLY A 180 8.20 29.22 -9.79
CA GLY A 180 8.20 30.06 -8.58
C GLY A 180 9.23 29.70 -7.52
N ARG A 181 9.14 30.40 -6.37
CA ARG A 181 9.98 30.15 -5.18
C ARG A 181 9.60 28.78 -4.62
N GLN A 182 10.50 27.81 -4.71
CA GLN A 182 10.31 26.47 -4.15
C GLN A 182 9.96 26.60 -2.66
N THR A 183 8.86 25.96 -2.23
CA THR A 183 8.60 25.82 -0.80
C THR A 183 9.55 24.76 -0.23
N LEU A 184 9.86 24.82 1.07
CA LEU A 184 10.65 23.77 1.73
C LEU A 184 10.00 22.38 1.54
N ASP A 185 8.67 22.33 1.41
CA ASP A 185 7.91 21.12 1.12
C ASP A 185 8.08 20.60 -0.32
N ASP A 186 8.45 21.46 -1.27
CA ASP A 186 8.79 21.07 -2.66
C ASP A 186 10.20 20.48 -2.76
N VAL A 187 11.10 20.90 -1.84
CA VAL A 187 12.45 20.35 -1.68
C VAL A 187 12.41 18.95 -1.07
N LEU A 188 11.40 18.65 -0.24
CA LEU A 188 11.25 17.34 0.38
C LEU A 188 10.68 16.31 -0.62
N ASP A 189 11.57 15.47 -1.13
CA ASP A 189 11.25 14.41 -2.10
C ASP A 189 10.38 13.30 -1.50
N SER A 190 9.36 12.88 -2.26
CA SER A 190 8.66 11.61 -2.02
C SER A 190 9.56 10.46 -2.49
N PRO A 191 9.72 9.38 -1.69
CA PRO A 191 10.48 8.21 -2.14
C PRO A 191 9.85 7.58 -3.39
N PHE A 192 8.53 7.68 -3.57
CA PHE A 192 7.82 7.13 -4.73
C PHE A 192 8.20 7.77 -6.07
N ARG A 193 8.96 8.88 -6.07
CA ARG A 193 9.57 9.46 -7.28
C ARG A 193 10.62 8.52 -7.88
N GLU A 194 11.25 7.66 -7.08
CA GLU A 194 12.23 6.67 -7.56
C GLU A 194 11.59 5.60 -8.47
N LEU A 195 10.28 5.37 -8.32
CA LEU A 195 9.56 4.43 -9.18
C LEU A 195 9.53 4.88 -10.63
N GLN A 196 9.64 6.19 -10.88
CA GLN A 196 9.62 6.80 -12.21
C GLN A 196 8.41 6.35 -13.05
N ILE A 197 7.30 5.99 -12.41
CA ILE A 197 6.11 5.46 -13.07
C ILE A 197 5.25 6.56 -13.72
N ILE A 198 5.41 7.80 -13.27
CA ILE A 198 4.88 9.01 -13.93
C ILE A 198 6.07 9.92 -14.20
N GLN A 199 6.19 10.39 -15.44
CA GLN A 199 7.24 11.33 -15.86
C GLN A 199 6.64 12.53 -16.58
N PRO A 200 7.29 13.71 -16.54
CA PRO A 200 6.97 14.80 -17.45
C PRO A 200 7.08 14.34 -18.91
N SER A 201 6.14 14.76 -19.77
CA SER A 201 6.24 14.49 -21.20
C SER A 201 7.39 15.31 -21.81
N PRO A 202 8.19 14.73 -22.73
CA PRO A 202 9.19 15.49 -23.47
C PRO A 202 8.57 16.65 -24.24
N GLY A 203 9.12 17.86 -24.12
CA GLY A 203 8.71 19.01 -24.92
C GLY A 203 7.44 19.74 -24.46
N SER A 204 6.79 19.30 -23.37
CA SER A 204 5.65 20.00 -22.78
C SER A 204 5.83 20.17 -21.27
N ARG A 205 5.72 21.42 -20.81
CA ARG A 205 6.10 21.81 -19.44
C ARG A 205 5.08 21.41 -18.37
N ASN A 206 3.86 21.05 -18.77
CA ASN A 206 2.73 20.77 -17.87
C ASN A 206 1.97 19.48 -18.25
N SER A 207 2.58 18.61 -19.05
CA SER A 207 2.02 17.29 -19.31
C SER A 207 2.91 16.19 -18.76
N TYR A 208 2.25 15.08 -18.50
CA TYR A 208 2.81 13.90 -17.88
C TYR A 208 2.43 12.69 -18.72
N ARG A 209 3.17 11.60 -18.51
CA ARG A 209 2.89 10.30 -19.08
C ARG A 209 3.16 9.21 -18.06
N PHE A 210 2.41 8.12 -18.16
CA PHE A 210 2.76 6.90 -17.45
C PHE A 210 3.87 6.17 -18.19
N VAL A 211 4.90 5.74 -17.46
CA VAL A 211 5.96 4.90 -18.03
C VAL A 211 5.46 3.46 -18.08
N ARG A 212 5.18 2.99 -19.31
CA ARG A 212 4.74 1.63 -19.60
C ARG A 212 5.92 0.74 -19.96
N GLY A 213 5.82 -0.55 -19.65
CA GLY A 213 6.86 -1.53 -19.96
C GLY A 213 7.89 -1.71 -18.85
N GLU A 214 9.06 -2.25 -19.21
CA GLU A 214 10.22 -2.50 -18.34
C GLU A 214 10.63 -1.26 -17.53
N LYS A 215 10.98 -1.49 -16.24
CA LYS A 215 11.40 -0.42 -15.30
C LYS A 215 12.67 -0.81 -14.59
N ARG A 216 13.72 0.01 -14.72
CA ARG A 216 15.05 -0.23 -14.13
C ARG A 216 15.04 -0.49 -12.62
N GLY A 217 14.09 0.11 -11.90
CA GLY A 217 13.97 0.01 -10.44
C GLY A 217 12.92 -1.00 -9.95
N LEU A 218 12.32 -1.81 -10.83
CA LEU A 218 11.27 -2.78 -10.48
C LEU A 218 11.81 -4.21 -10.58
N PRO A 219 12.20 -4.84 -9.45
CA PRO A 219 12.71 -6.20 -9.47
C PRO A 219 11.63 -7.22 -9.88
N ALA A 220 12.04 -8.29 -10.56
CA ALA A 220 11.17 -9.40 -10.94
C ALA A 220 10.37 -9.96 -9.74
N ALA A 221 11.01 -10.07 -8.59
CA ALA A 221 10.38 -10.55 -7.36
C ALA A 221 9.15 -9.70 -6.96
N ALA A 222 9.20 -8.37 -7.12
CA ALA A 222 8.08 -7.48 -6.79
C ALA A 222 6.90 -7.64 -7.77
N ILE A 223 7.18 -7.85 -9.06
CA ILE A 223 6.16 -8.16 -10.07
C ILE A 223 5.52 -9.52 -9.77
N THR A 224 6.33 -10.55 -9.54
CA THR A 224 5.85 -11.90 -9.21
C THR A 224 5.02 -11.89 -7.92
N TYR A 225 5.46 -11.17 -6.88
CA TYR A 225 4.69 -10.96 -5.66
C TYR A 225 3.32 -10.33 -5.95
N ALA A 226 3.25 -9.27 -6.75
CA ALA A 226 1.98 -8.62 -7.08
C ALA A 226 1.04 -9.58 -7.84
N CYS A 227 1.58 -10.41 -8.73
CA CYS A 227 0.81 -11.45 -9.43
C CYS A 227 0.22 -12.48 -8.46
N LEU A 228 1.03 -12.97 -7.51
CA LEU A 228 0.61 -13.95 -6.52
C LEU A 228 -0.38 -13.37 -5.50
N ASP A 229 -0.16 -12.12 -5.07
CA ASP A 229 -1.11 -11.40 -4.21
C ASP A 229 -2.43 -11.15 -4.94
N TYR A 230 -2.42 -10.78 -6.22
CA TYR A 230 -3.63 -10.63 -7.04
C TYR A 230 -4.37 -11.96 -7.18
N MET A 231 -3.65 -13.02 -7.53
CA MET A 231 -4.17 -14.38 -7.69
C MET A 231 -4.79 -14.93 -6.39
N SER A 232 -4.22 -14.59 -5.23
CA SER A 232 -4.72 -15.02 -3.91
C SER A 232 -6.10 -14.46 -3.55
N ARG A 233 -6.59 -13.45 -4.27
CA ARG A 233 -7.89 -12.82 -4.01
C ARG A 233 -9.06 -13.62 -4.57
N ASP A 234 -8.79 -14.60 -5.43
CA ASP A 234 -9.81 -15.51 -5.90
C ASP A 234 -10.19 -16.49 -4.77
N ALA A 235 -11.46 -16.46 -4.37
CA ALA A 235 -11.97 -17.26 -3.25
C ALA A 235 -11.84 -18.77 -3.47
N GLY A 236 -11.66 -19.22 -4.72
CA GLY A 236 -11.50 -20.63 -5.07
C GLY A 236 -10.12 -21.23 -4.79
N GLY A 237 -9.14 -20.42 -4.35
CA GLY A 237 -7.77 -20.91 -4.13
C GLY A 237 -7.12 -21.44 -5.41
N SER A 238 -7.44 -20.82 -6.56
CA SER A 238 -6.92 -21.24 -7.86
C SER A 238 -5.40 -21.29 -7.84
N LYS A 239 -4.85 -22.35 -8.44
CA LYS A 239 -3.42 -22.56 -8.65
C LYS A 239 -2.95 -22.12 -10.03
N THR A 240 -3.83 -21.52 -10.83
CA THR A 240 -3.50 -20.97 -12.13
C THR A 240 -4.19 -19.63 -12.40
N ILE A 241 -3.54 -18.75 -13.18
CA ILE A 241 -4.12 -17.51 -13.69
C ILE A 241 -3.49 -17.16 -15.05
N SER A 242 -4.28 -16.71 -16.02
CA SER A 242 -3.73 -16.32 -17.32
C SER A 242 -2.92 -15.03 -17.24
N ILE A 243 -1.90 -14.91 -18.10
CA ILE A 243 -1.10 -13.70 -18.20
C ILE A 243 -1.95 -12.52 -18.65
N ASP A 244 -2.93 -12.73 -19.53
CA ASP A 244 -3.87 -11.67 -19.95
C ASP A 244 -4.59 -11.06 -18.75
N ARG A 245 -5.10 -11.88 -17.83
CA ARG A 245 -5.75 -11.38 -16.61
C ARG A 245 -4.78 -10.61 -15.72
N LEU A 246 -3.54 -11.09 -15.57
CA LEU A 246 -2.50 -10.38 -14.82
C LEU A 246 -2.05 -9.07 -15.49
N ALA A 247 -2.25 -8.92 -16.79
CA ALA A 247 -1.85 -7.75 -17.54
C ALA A 247 -2.95 -6.67 -17.62
N VAL A 248 -4.21 -7.08 -17.85
CA VAL A 248 -5.27 -6.14 -18.23
C VAL A 248 -6.56 -6.22 -17.42
N ASP A 249 -6.76 -7.22 -16.55
CA ASP A 249 -7.98 -7.23 -15.71
C ASP A 249 -7.96 -6.02 -14.76
N PRO A 250 -9.14 -5.49 -14.36
CA PRO A 250 -9.21 -4.46 -13.34
C PRO A 250 -8.49 -4.89 -12.06
N GLY A 251 -7.54 -4.05 -11.62
CA GLY A 251 -6.73 -4.26 -10.42
C GLY A 251 -5.54 -5.18 -10.59
N SER A 252 -5.26 -5.60 -11.82
CA SER A 252 -4.13 -6.46 -12.14
C SER A 252 -2.78 -5.74 -11.97
N PRO A 253 -1.68 -6.48 -11.77
CA PRO A 253 -0.32 -5.95 -11.76
C PRO A 253 0.03 -5.14 -13.00
N GLY A 254 -0.41 -5.57 -14.19
CA GLY A 254 -0.14 -4.88 -15.43
C GLY A 254 -0.71 -3.46 -15.48
N LEU A 255 -1.93 -3.26 -14.97
CA LEU A 255 -2.51 -1.92 -14.87
C LEU A 255 -1.85 -1.08 -13.78
N ILE A 256 -1.75 -1.61 -12.56
CA ILE A 256 -1.26 -0.84 -11.40
C ILE A 256 0.22 -0.45 -11.57
N MET A 257 1.06 -1.38 -12.00
CA MET A 257 2.50 -1.15 -12.20
C MET A 257 2.86 -0.72 -13.63
N LYS A 258 1.87 -0.56 -14.52
CA LYS A 258 2.01 -0.17 -15.94
C LYS A 258 2.96 -1.11 -16.70
N LEU A 259 2.72 -2.41 -16.64
CA LEU A 259 3.54 -3.46 -17.26
C LEU A 259 2.86 -4.03 -18.51
N ALA A 260 3.69 -4.48 -19.46
CA ALA A 260 3.26 -5.29 -20.58
C ALA A 260 3.23 -6.80 -20.20
N PRO A 261 2.46 -7.64 -20.92
CA PRO A 261 2.43 -9.09 -20.67
C PRO A 261 3.81 -9.74 -20.64
N GLU A 262 4.72 -9.33 -21.52
CA GLU A 262 6.10 -9.83 -21.61
C GLU A 262 6.94 -9.50 -20.37
N ASP A 263 6.73 -8.34 -19.74
CA ASP A 263 7.41 -7.97 -18.49
C ASP A 263 6.99 -8.92 -17.36
N ILE A 264 5.69 -9.25 -17.30
CA ILE A 264 5.12 -10.17 -16.31
C ILE A 264 5.67 -11.58 -16.52
N VAL A 265 5.68 -12.07 -17.75
CA VAL A 265 6.24 -13.40 -18.10
C VAL A 265 7.72 -13.45 -17.73
N GLY A 266 8.51 -12.46 -18.15
CA GLY A 266 9.94 -12.40 -17.87
C GLY A 266 10.24 -12.37 -16.36
N ALA A 267 9.46 -11.61 -15.59
CA ALA A 267 9.60 -11.56 -14.15
C ALA A 267 9.27 -12.90 -13.46
N ILE A 268 8.20 -13.57 -13.88
CA ILE A 268 7.83 -14.88 -13.35
C ILE A 268 8.91 -15.92 -13.69
N ASP A 269 9.40 -15.94 -14.94
CA ASP A 269 10.47 -16.85 -15.36
C ASP A 269 11.79 -16.59 -14.61
N GLN A 270 12.09 -15.33 -14.26
CA GLN A 270 13.25 -15.00 -13.44
C GLN A 270 13.07 -15.49 -11.99
N SER A 271 11.91 -15.23 -11.37
CA SER A 271 11.62 -15.68 -9.99
C SER A 271 11.59 -17.22 -9.88
N ALA A 272 11.11 -17.91 -10.92
CA ALA A 272 11.09 -19.38 -11.00
C ALA A 272 12.48 -20.05 -10.99
N ARG A 273 13.55 -19.28 -11.21
CA ARG A 273 14.94 -19.79 -11.09
C ARG A 273 15.40 -19.90 -9.65
N GLU A 274 14.78 -19.13 -8.75
CA GLU A 274 15.17 -19.03 -7.34
C GLU A 274 14.14 -19.72 -6.43
N VAL A 275 12.86 -19.71 -6.83
CA VAL A 275 11.75 -20.28 -6.09
C VAL A 275 11.14 -21.44 -6.88
N SER A 276 11.02 -22.59 -6.23
CA SER A 276 10.39 -23.77 -6.82
C SER A 276 8.86 -23.65 -6.85
N GLY A 277 8.20 -24.43 -7.72
CA GLY A 277 6.75 -24.46 -7.78
C GLY A 277 6.08 -23.24 -8.41
N ILE A 278 6.84 -22.38 -9.11
CA ILE A 278 6.34 -21.30 -9.98
C ILE A 278 6.74 -21.61 -11.42
N LYS A 279 5.81 -21.55 -12.37
CA LYS A 279 6.15 -21.65 -13.80
C LYS A 279 5.12 -21.01 -14.71
N ILE A 280 5.56 -20.65 -15.90
CA ILE A 280 4.69 -20.29 -17.03
C ILE A 280 4.31 -21.56 -17.79
N ALA A 281 3.02 -21.92 -17.76
CA ALA A 281 2.46 -22.98 -18.58
C ALA A 281 1.84 -22.40 -19.86
N ARG A 282 1.75 -23.23 -20.91
CA ARG A 282 1.14 -22.86 -22.22
C ARG A 282 0.05 -23.85 -22.68
N PRO A 283 -0.99 -24.13 -21.87
CA PRO A 283 -2.07 -24.99 -22.30
C PRO A 283 -2.74 -24.40 -23.55
N ALA A 284 -2.79 -25.18 -24.64
CA ALA A 284 -3.37 -24.76 -25.92
C ALA A 284 -2.84 -23.42 -26.46
N GLY A 285 -1.58 -23.07 -26.15
CA GLY A 285 -0.93 -21.85 -26.62
C GLY A 285 -1.13 -20.60 -25.76
N ALA A 286 -2.08 -20.60 -24.82
CA ALA A 286 -2.31 -19.48 -23.92
C ALA A 286 -1.34 -19.50 -22.72
N GLN A 287 -0.63 -18.41 -22.45
CA GLN A 287 0.30 -18.34 -21.32
C GLN A 287 -0.45 -18.17 -20.00
N GLN A 288 -0.08 -18.96 -18.99
CA GLN A 288 -0.65 -18.90 -17.65
C GLN A 288 0.45 -19.03 -16.61
N LEU A 289 0.37 -18.22 -15.55
CA LEU A 289 1.09 -18.48 -14.31
C LEU A 289 0.46 -19.69 -13.63
N THR A 290 1.30 -20.63 -13.21
CA THR A 290 0.88 -21.81 -12.43
C THR A 290 1.74 -21.94 -11.19
N VAL A 291 1.11 -22.29 -10.07
CA VAL A 291 1.79 -22.50 -8.78
C VAL A 291 1.43 -23.85 -8.17
N ASP A 292 2.39 -24.50 -7.54
CA ASP A 292 2.19 -25.83 -6.94
C ASP A 292 1.61 -25.75 -5.50
N SER A 293 1.80 -24.61 -4.84
CA SER A 293 1.34 -24.30 -3.47
C SER A 293 0.36 -23.11 -3.46
N PRO A 294 -0.36 -22.83 -2.35
CA PRO A 294 -1.20 -21.65 -2.24
C PRO A 294 -0.44 -20.36 -2.62
N PRO A 295 -1.01 -19.45 -3.44
CA PRO A 295 -0.29 -18.27 -3.94
C PRO A 295 0.34 -17.41 -2.84
N ILE A 296 -0.28 -17.33 -1.66
CA ILE A 296 0.23 -16.56 -0.51
C ILE A 296 1.55 -17.14 0.05
N GLU A 297 1.70 -18.47 0.05
CA GLU A 297 2.90 -19.15 0.53
C GLU A 297 4.05 -18.95 -0.45
N VAL A 298 3.73 -19.06 -1.74
CA VAL A 298 4.68 -18.80 -2.83
C VAL A 298 5.12 -17.33 -2.81
N ALA A 299 4.20 -16.38 -2.57
CA ALA A 299 4.54 -14.96 -2.46
C ALA A 299 5.51 -14.70 -1.30
N ARG A 300 5.33 -15.39 -0.17
CA ARG A 300 6.25 -15.35 0.97
C ARG A 300 7.63 -15.85 0.59
N GLU A 301 7.70 -16.99 -0.10
CA GLU A 301 8.97 -17.58 -0.54
C GLU A 301 9.71 -16.65 -1.52
N VAL A 302 9.02 -16.09 -2.52
CA VAL A 302 9.60 -15.10 -3.46
C VAL A 302 10.19 -13.90 -2.73
N MET A 303 9.48 -13.34 -1.75
CA MET A 303 9.98 -12.22 -0.98
C MET A 303 11.15 -12.62 -0.07
N PHE A 304 11.06 -13.76 0.60
CA PHE A 304 12.15 -14.24 1.43
C PHE A 304 13.44 -14.46 0.62
N GLU A 305 13.34 -15.14 -0.52
CA GLU A 305 14.48 -15.43 -1.41
C GLU A 305 15.10 -14.16 -2.01
N HIS A 306 14.29 -13.16 -2.32
CA HIS A 306 14.78 -11.86 -2.78
C HIS A 306 15.58 -11.13 -1.68
N HIS A 307 15.04 -11.07 -0.46
CA HIS A 307 15.61 -10.29 0.64
C HIS A 307 16.76 -11.00 1.39
N LYS A 308 16.80 -12.34 1.42
CA LYS A 308 17.89 -13.10 2.09
C LYS A 308 19.28 -12.81 1.51
N LYS A 309 19.35 -12.36 0.25
CA LYS A 309 20.60 -11.95 -0.40
C LYS A 309 21.23 -10.72 0.26
N ARG A 310 20.42 -9.87 0.89
CA ARG A 310 20.84 -8.64 1.57
C ARG A 310 20.89 -8.80 3.09
N ARG A 311 20.04 -9.66 3.66
CA ARG A 311 19.95 -9.95 5.10
C ARG A 311 20.15 -11.44 5.36
N SER A 312 21.41 -11.82 5.60
CA SER A 312 21.81 -13.20 5.92
C SER A 312 21.32 -13.69 7.29
N ASP A 313 20.91 -12.78 8.15
CA ASP A 313 20.39 -12.99 9.51
C ASP A 313 18.87 -13.18 9.56
N LEU A 314 18.19 -13.25 8.40
CA LEU A 314 16.76 -13.57 8.34
C LEU A 314 16.51 -15.02 8.78
N PHE A 315 16.39 -15.23 10.10
CA PHE A 315 15.98 -16.48 10.71
C PHE A 315 14.47 -16.47 11.03
N GLY A 316 13.76 -17.58 10.81
CA GLY A 316 12.40 -17.74 11.34
C GLY A 316 11.27 -17.00 10.61
N ALA A 317 11.46 -16.60 9.34
CA ALA A 317 10.41 -16.01 8.49
C ALA A 317 9.33 -17.01 8.04
N GLU A 318 9.20 -18.16 8.70
CA GLU A 318 8.19 -19.17 8.37
C GLU A 318 6.77 -18.69 8.67
N ASN A 319 6.62 -17.75 9.61
CA ASN A 319 5.32 -17.26 10.10
C ASN A 319 4.98 -15.82 9.67
N ILE A 320 5.71 -15.23 8.71
CA ILE A 320 5.35 -13.88 8.20
C ILE A 320 4.29 -13.97 7.10
N VAL A 321 3.28 -13.10 7.17
CA VAL A 321 2.21 -13.03 6.18
C VAL A 321 2.43 -11.80 5.31
N VAL A 322 2.92 -12.01 4.09
CA VAL A 322 3.29 -10.93 3.17
C VAL A 322 2.16 -10.56 2.19
N ALA A 323 1.24 -11.47 1.90
CA ALA A 323 0.26 -11.34 0.82
C ALA A 323 -1.13 -11.85 1.21
N GLY A 324 -2.13 -11.49 0.41
CA GLY A 324 -3.52 -11.88 0.57
C GLY A 324 -4.26 -11.08 1.64
N PRO A 325 -5.55 -11.42 1.89
CA PRO A 325 -6.39 -10.67 2.83
C PRO A 325 -5.85 -10.64 4.27
N ALA A 326 -5.23 -11.73 4.72
CA ALA A 326 -4.64 -11.83 6.07
C ALA A 326 -3.49 -10.84 6.28
N ALA A 327 -2.72 -10.52 5.23
CA ALA A 327 -1.62 -9.55 5.31
C ALA A 327 -2.10 -8.14 5.74
N ARG A 328 -3.39 -7.83 5.54
CA ARG A 328 -3.98 -6.52 5.85
C ARG A 328 -4.59 -6.44 7.25
N GLN A 329 -4.60 -7.55 7.98
CA GLN A 329 -5.16 -7.63 9.33
C GLN A 329 -4.18 -7.07 10.36
N ALA A 330 -4.69 -6.71 11.54
CA ALA A 330 -3.93 -6.02 12.57
C ALA A 330 -3.06 -7.01 13.35
N TYR A 331 -1.79 -6.71 13.57
CA TYR A 331 -0.95 -7.52 14.46
C TYR A 331 -0.74 -6.83 15.82
N PRO A 332 -0.79 -7.57 16.95
CA PRO A 332 -1.38 -8.90 17.06
C PRO A 332 -2.91 -8.82 16.88
N ASP A 333 -3.52 -9.86 16.30
CA ASP A 333 -4.95 -9.86 15.98
C ASP A 333 -5.85 -9.81 17.23
N ASP A 334 -5.30 -10.12 18.41
CA ASP A 334 -6.01 -10.24 19.69
C ASP A 334 -5.97 -8.98 20.59
N VAL A 335 -5.40 -7.86 20.13
CA VAL A 335 -5.34 -6.60 20.91
C VAL A 335 -6.71 -6.17 21.45
N PRO A 336 -7.81 -6.19 20.66
CA PRO A 336 -9.13 -5.86 21.17
C PRO A 336 -9.59 -6.80 22.28
N GLU A 337 -9.37 -8.12 22.14
CA GLU A 337 -9.77 -9.12 23.13
C GLU A 337 -8.98 -9.00 24.44
N ARG A 338 -7.66 -8.82 24.35
CA ARG A 338 -6.80 -8.60 25.52
C ARG A 338 -7.20 -7.34 26.27
N ALA A 339 -7.47 -6.26 25.54
CA ALA A 339 -7.87 -5.00 26.14
C ALA A 339 -9.26 -5.08 26.78
N VAL A 340 -10.23 -5.76 26.14
CA VAL A 340 -11.56 -6.03 26.70
C VAL A 340 -11.45 -6.89 27.97
N LYS A 341 -10.67 -7.97 27.97
CA LYS A 341 -10.41 -8.81 29.16
C LYS A 341 -9.78 -7.99 30.29
N LYS A 342 -8.80 -7.13 29.99
CA LYS A 342 -8.15 -6.24 30.96
C LYS A 342 -9.11 -5.19 31.53
N ALA A 343 -9.97 -4.60 30.69
CA ALA A 343 -10.99 -3.65 31.10
C ALA A 343 -12.05 -4.30 32.01
N GLN A 344 -12.52 -5.50 31.65
CA GLN A 344 -13.44 -6.30 32.46
C GLN A 344 -12.81 -6.66 33.82
N ALA A 345 -11.55 -7.09 33.84
CA ALA A 345 -10.81 -7.37 35.08
C ALA A 345 -10.67 -6.12 35.96
N LYS A 346 -10.39 -4.94 35.37
CA LYS A 346 -10.30 -3.66 36.10
C LYS A 346 -11.65 -3.23 36.66
N LYS A 347 -12.74 -3.41 35.91
CA LYS A 347 -14.12 -3.14 36.35
C LYS A 347 -14.54 -4.09 37.48
N ALA A 348 -14.21 -5.38 37.39
CA ALA A 348 -14.44 -6.37 38.43
C ALA A 348 -13.70 -6.01 39.74
N ARG A 349 -12.41 -5.63 39.66
CA ARG A 349 -11.64 -5.15 40.82
C ARG A 349 -12.21 -3.88 41.45
N LYS A 350 -12.71 -2.95 40.63
CA LYS A 350 -13.33 -1.70 41.12
C LYS A 350 -14.69 -1.96 41.81
N ASN A 351 -15.43 -2.97 41.34
CA ASN A 351 -16.70 -3.37 41.94
C ASN A 351 -16.49 -4.18 43.23
N SER A 352 -15.49 -5.07 43.28
CA SER A 352 -15.15 -5.81 44.50
C SER A 352 -14.65 -4.87 45.60
N ALA A 353 -13.82 -3.88 45.27
CA ALA A 353 -13.35 -2.88 46.23
C ALA A 353 -14.47 -2.00 46.80
N LYS A 354 -15.57 -1.78 46.04
CA LYS A 354 -16.76 -1.07 46.53
C LYS A 354 -17.69 -1.95 47.36
N GLY A 355 -17.68 -3.27 47.17
CA GLY A 355 -18.50 -4.23 47.93
C GLY A 355 -17.93 -4.57 49.31
N THR A 356 -16.63 -4.39 49.54
CA THR A 356 -15.99 -4.55 50.87
C THR A 356 -16.01 -3.29 51.73
N ALA A 357 -16.55 -2.17 51.21
CA ALA A 357 -16.65 -0.89 51.90
C ALA A 357 -18.10 -0.54 52.33
N ALA A 358 -19.01 -1.50 52.19
CA ALA A 358 -20.37 -1.51 52.73
C ALA A 358 -20.49 -2.70 53.68
#